data_AF-A0A7D7ZPX2-F1
#
_entry.id   AF-A0A7D7ZPX2-F1
#
_cell.length_a   1.000
_cell.length_b   1.000
_cell.length_c   1.000
_cell.angle_alpha   90.00
_cell.angle_beta   90.00
_cell.angle_gamma   90.00
#
_symmetry.space_group_name_H-M   'P 1'
#
loop_
_entity.id
_entity.type
_entity.pdbx_description
1 polymer ?
#
loop_
_entity_poly.entity_id
_entity_poly.type
_entity_poly.pdbx_seq_one_letter_code
_entity_poly.pdbx_strand_id
1 'polypeptide(L)'
;MQDNIITESVRQWIESFVVELNLCPFVKRELVNNRVRLFATNALTEEQLLGALQTELELLDSDATVETTLLIHPQVLQDFFDYNEFLSLADSLLVEMGLEGVYQIASFHPNYQFDGTDPNDVENCTNRSPYPMLHLLREDSLEKAIANYPDIDQIPIRNIELMNSMGQDRLNEIMQACKKE
;
A
#
# COMPACT_ATOMS: atom_id res chain seq x y z
N MET A 1 -20.28 -1.50 8.83
CA MET A 1 -19.93 -0.70 10.03
C MET A 1 -18.46 -0.89 10.40
N GLN A 2 -17.93 -2.10 10.29
CA GLN A 2 -16.51 -2.42 10.53
C GLN A 2 -15.59 -1.97 9.38
N ASP A 3 -16.02 -2.13 8.12
CA ASP A 3 -15.27 -1.66 6.94
C ASP A 3 -14.94 -0.16 7.02
N ASN A 4 -15.85 0.65 7.55
CA ASN A 4 -15.66 2.10 7.71
C ASN A 4 -14.64 2.45 8.82
N ILE A 5 -14.50 1.59 9.85
CA ILE A 5 -13.50 1.78 10.90
C ILE A 5 -12.10 1.46 10.35
N ILE A 6 -12.00 0.42 9.53
CA ILE A 6 -10.75 -0.04 8.92
C ILE A 6 -10.26 0.96 7.87
N THR A 7 -11.13 1.43 6.98
CA THR A 7 -10.75 2.47 6.00
C THR A 7 -10.39 3.79 6.68
N GLU A 8 -11.05 4.17 7.77
CA GLU A 8 -10.70 5.36 8.54
C GLU A 8 -9.36 5.20 9.28
N SER A 9 -9.08 4.00 9.81
CA SER A 9 -7.77 3.66 10.39
C SER A 9 -6.65 3.79 9.36
N VAL A 10 -6.84 3.22 8.17
CA VAL A 10 -5.88 3.32 7.07
C VAL A 10 -5.74 4.76 6.60
N ARG A 11 -6.82 5.53 6.51
CA ARG A 11 -6.77 6.97 6.19
C ARG A 11 -5.91 7.73 7.19
N GLN A 12 -6.11 7.49 8.48
CA GLN A 12 -5.31 8.13 9.53
C GLN A 12 -3.83 7.74 9.42
N TRP A 13 -3.53 6.46 9.12
CA TRP A 13 -2.15 6.02 8.86
C TRP A 13 -1.54 6.72 7.64
N ILE A 14 -2.27 6.88 6.54
CA ILE A 14 -1.78 7.63 5.37
C ILE A 14 -1.46 9.08 5.77
N GLU A 15 -2.34 9.73 6.53
CA GLU A 15 -2.16 11.12 6.93
C GLU A 15 -0.98 11.30 7.91
N SER A 16 -0.92 10.50 8.98
CA SER A 16 0.07 10.65 10.07
C SER A 16 1.43 10.01 9.79
N PHE A 17 1.48 8.97 8.96
CA PHE A 17 2.71 8.27 8.65
C PHE A 17 3.22 8.66 7.28
N VAL A 18 2.42 8.46 6.23
CA VAL A 18 2.90 8.65 4.85
C VAL A 18 3.04 10.13 4.49
N VAL A 19 2.04 10.95 4.83
CA VAL A 19 2.01 12.38 4.48
C VAL A 19 2.84 13.23 5.45
N GLU A 20 2.67 13.06 6.76
CA GLU A 20 3.45 13.85 7.75
C GLU A 20 4.95 13.55 7.71
N LEU A 21 5.35 12.29 7.52
CA LEU A 21 6.77 11.93 7.37
C LEU A 21 7.28 12.13 5.93
N ASN A 22 6.40 12.53 5.01
CA ASN A 22 6.70 12.80 3.60
C ASN A 22 7.43 11.60 2.93
N LEU A 23 6.94 10.38 3.18
CA LEU A 23 7.55 9.14 2.68
C LEU A 23 7.34 8.95 1.18
N CYS A 24 6.21 9.45 0.67
CA CYS A 24 5.90 9.43 -0.74
C CYS A 24 5.40 10.81 -1.18
N PRO A 25 6.12 11.51 -2.08
CA PRO A 25 5.71 12.84 -2.55
C PRO A 25 4.42 12.79 -3.40
N PHE A 26 4.04 11.62 -3.87
CA PHE A 26 2.93 11.41 -4.79
C PHE A 26 1.59 11.17 -4.07
N VAL A 27 1.58 10.85 -2.78
CA VAL A 27 0.33 10.51 -2.08
C VAL A 27 -0.52 11.74 -1.80
N LYS A 28 0.12 12.87 -1.46
CA LYS A 28 -0.59 14.04 -0.94
C LYS A 28 -1.55 14.67 -1.94
N ARG A 29 -1.14 14.79 -3.21
CA ARG A 29 -1.96 15.44 -4.24
C ARG A 29 -3.20 14.59 -4.56
N GLU A 30 -3.04 13.28 -4.64
CA GLU A 30 -4.09 12.33 -5.00
C GLU A 30 -5.10 12.20 -3.86
N LEU A 31 -4.61 12.21 -2.61
CA LEU A 31 -5.44 12.20 -1.41
C LEU A 31 -6.28 13.47 -1.28
N VAL A 32 -5.68 14.66 -1.47
CA VAL A 32 -6.40 15.95 -1.40
C VAL A 32 -7.47 16.08 -2.49
N ASN A 33 -7.23 15.51 -3.67
CA ASN A 33 -8.19 15.51 -4.77
C ASN A 33 -9.25 14.41 -4.67
N ASN A 34 -9.29 13.64 -3.57
CA ASN A 34 -10.20 12.49 -3.37
C ASN A 34 -10.14 11.45 -4.49
N ARG A 35 -8.95 11.24 -5.08
CA ARG A 35 -8.73 10.25 -6.14
C ARG A 35 -8.13 8.93 -5.64
N VAL A 36 -7.93 8.82 -4.33
CA VAL A 36 -7.51 7.59 -3.66
C VAL A 36 -8.75 6.90 -3.09
N ARG A 37 -9.08 5.74 -3.64
CA ARG A 37 -10.15 4.90 -3.14
C ARG A 37 -9.60 3.97 -2.06
N LEU A 38 -10.22 3.97 -0.88
CA LEU A 38 -9.94 3.02 0.20
C LEU A 38 -11.06 1.99 0.23
N PHE A 39 -10.74 0.72 0.00
CA PHE A 39 -11.72 -0.36 -0.01
C PHE A 39 -11.26 -1.51 0.90
N ALA A 40 -12.04 -1.79 1.95
CA ALA A 40 -11.79 -2.93 2.83
C ALA A 40 -12.64 -4.12 2.40
N THR A 41 -11.99 -5.23 2.02
CA THR A 41 -12.66 -6.46 1.63
C THR A 41 -12.91 -7.36 2.84
N ASN A 42 -13.99 -8.15 2.76
CA ASN A 42 -14.33 -9.20 3.73
C ASN A 42 -13.85 -10.59 3.27
N ALA A 43 -12.87 -10.64 2.37
CA ALA A 43 -12.26 -11.89 1.90
C ALA A 43 -11.65 -12.67 3.08
N LEU A 44 -11.97 -13.96 3.15
CA LEU A 44 -11.46 -14.92 4.12
C LEU A 44 -10.48 -15.93 3.50
N THR A 45 -10.39 -15.96 2.17
CA THR A 45 -9.52 -16.85 1.39
C THR A 45 -8.80 -16.09 0.29
N GLU A 46 -7.67 -16.62 -0.17
CA GLU A 46 -6.90 -16.05 -1.29
C GLU A 46 -7.74 -15.94 -2.57
N GLU A 47 -8.57 -16.94 -2.87
CA GLU A 47 -9.48 -16.92 -4.01
C GLU A 47 -10.49 -15.76 -3.93
N GLN A 48 -11.06 -15.53 -2.75
CA GLN A 48 -11.95 -14.39 -2.53
C GLN A 48 -11.20 -13.05 -2.65
N LEU A 49 -9.94 -13.01 -2.21
CA LEU A 49 -9.10 -11.82 -2.34
C LEU A 49 -8.75 -11.54 -3.81
N LEU A 50 -8.42 -12.56 -4.61
CA LEU A 50 -8.20 -12.43 -6.05
C LEU A 50 -9.44 -11.89 -6.76
N GLY A 51 -10.63 -12.39 -6.42
CA GLY A 51 -11.87 -11.85 -6.97
C GLY A 51 -12.11 -10.39 -6.58
N ALA A 52 -11.76 -9.99 -5.36
CA ALA A 52 -11.83 -8.59 -4.93
C ALA A 52 -10.80 -7.71 -5.66
N LEU A 53 -9.58 -8.22 -5.85
CA LEU A 53 -8.53 -7.55 -6.62
C LEU A 53 -8.97 -7.32 -8.07
N GLN A 54 -9.50 -8.36 -8.74
CA GLN A 54 -10.05 -8.25 -10.09
C GLN A 54 -11.14 -7.17 -10.18
N THR A 55 -12.09 -7.19 -9.24
CA THR A 55 -13.21 -6.22 -9.23
C THR A 55 -12.71 -4.78 -9.09
N GLU A 56 -11.70 -4.54 -8.25
CA GLU A 56 -11.14 -3.21 -8.05
C GLU A 56 -10.27 -2.76 -9.24
N LEU A 57 -9.59 -3.68 -9.93
CA LEU A 57 -8.91 -3.40 -11.21
C LEU A 57 -9.90 -3.02 -12.31
N GLU A 58 -11.00 -3.76 -12.47
CA GLU A 58 -12.08 -3.42 -13.42
C GLU A 58 -12.73 -2.07 -13.13
N LEU A 59 -12.89 -1.73 -11.83
CA LEU A 59 -13.39 -0.43 -11.41
C LEU A 59 -12.40 0.68 -11.80
N LEU A 60 -11.11 0.51 -11.51
CA LEU A 60 -10.09 1.47 -11.93
C LEU A 60 -10.08 1.64 -13.45
N ASP A 61 -10.20 0.56 -14.22
CA ASP A 61 -10.18 0.68 -15.68
C ASP A 61 -11.41 1.40 -16.25
N SER A 62 -12.57 1.21 -15.62
CA SER A 62 -13.82 1.84 -16.06
C SER A 62 -14.05 3.26 -15.51
N ASP A 63 -13.43 3.63 -14.40
CA ASP A 63 -13.63 4.92 -13.73
C ASP A 63 -12.33 5.74 -13.62
N ALA A 64 -12.15 6.66 -14.56
CA ALA A 64 -11.03 7.59 -14.59
C ALA A 64 -11.07 8.65 -13.46
N THR A 65 -12.14 8.74 -12.67
CA THR A 65 -12.17 9.63 -11.49
C THR A 65 -11.37 9.07 -10.32
N VAL A 66 -11.14 7.75 -10.31
CA VAL A 66 -10.28 7.07 -9.34
C VAL A 66 -8.89 6.90 -9.96
N GLU A 67 -7.89 7.48 -9.29
CA GLU A 67 -6.50 7.40 -9.73
C GLU A 67 -5.84 6.11 -9.22
N THR A 68 -6.09 5.78 -7.95
CA THR A 68 -5.47 4.63 -7.27
C THR A 68 -6.44 4.01 -6.28
N THR A 69 -6.33 2.70 -6.07
CA THR A 69 -7.11 1.99 -5.05
C THR A 69 -6.18 1.35 -4.02
N LEU A 70 -6.47 1.54 -2.73
CA LEU A 70 -5.93 0.74 -1.65
C LEU A 70 -6.94 -0.34 -1.26
N LEU A 71 -6.65 -1.57 -1.64
CA LEU A 71 -7.41 -2.76 -1.28
C LEU A 71 -6.88 -3.29 0.06
N ILE A 72 -7.69 -3.18 1.11
CA ILE A 72 -7.35 -3.56 2.48
C ILE A 72 -8.01 -4.90 2.79
N HIS A 73 -7.23 -5.91 3.22
CA HIS A 73 -7.73 -7.27 3.45
C HIS A 73 -7.39 -7.76 4.88
N PRO A 74 -8.16 -7.30 5.88
CA PRO A 74 -7.85 -7.49 7.30
C PRO A 74 -8.07 -8.93 7.82
N GLN A 75 -8.70 -9.81 7.04
CA GLN A 75 -9.12 -11.15 7.49
C GLN A 75 -8.38 -12.30 6.79
N VAL A 76 -7.48 -11.99 5.85
CA VAL A 76 -6.71 -12.98 5.07
C VAL A 76 -5.28 -12.49 4.87
N LEU A 77 -4.34 -13.41 4.64
CA LEU A 77 -2.90 -13.10 4.45
C LEU A 77 -2.32 -12.27 5.60
N GLN A 78 -2.57 -12.69 6.85
CA GLN A 78 -1.99 -12.06 8.05
C GLN A 78 -0.54 -12.52 8.29
N ASP A 79 -0.19 -13.69 7.75
CA ASP A 79 1.18 -14.17 7.70
C ASP A 79 1.90 -13.54 6.49
N PHE A 80 3.11 -13.01 6.72
CA PHE A 80 3.85 -12.31 5.67
C PHE A 80 4.36 -13.25 4.57
N PHE A 81 4.67 -14.50 4.91
CA PHE A 81 5.15 -15.47 3.92
C PHE A 81 4.02 -15.83 2.95
N ASP A 82 2.83 -16.15 3.48
CA ASP A 82 1.64 -16.39 2.66
C ASP A 82 1.29 -15.16 1.82
N TYR A 83 1.38 -13.96 2.40
CA TYR A 83 1.18 -12.70 1.69
C TYR A 83 2.18 -12.52 0.53
N ASN A 84 3.46 -12.81 0.76
CA ASN A 84 4.49 -12.67 -0.25
C ASN A 84 4.30 -13.65 -1.43
N GLU A 85 3.91 -14.89 -1.14
CA GLU A 85 3.54 -15.86 -2.18
C GLU A 85 2.33 -15.38 -2.99
N PHE A 86 1.33 -14.78 -2.33
CA PHE A 86 0.15 -14.23 -3.00
C PHE A 86 0.48 -13.12 -4.00
N LEU A 87 1.55 -12.34 -3.79
CA LEU A 87 1.94 -11.28 -4.75
C LEU A 87 2.20 -11.84 -6.14
N SER A 88 2.74 -13.06 -6.25
CA SER A 88 2.93 -13.73 -7.55
C SER A 88 1.62 -14.05 -8.25
N LEU A 89 0.56 -14.36 -7.49
CA LEU A 89 -0.80 -14.57 -8.01
C LEU A 89 -1.43 -13.26 -8.46
N ALA A 90 -1.21 -12.18 -7.70
CA ALA A 90 -1.68 -10.84 -8.03
C ALA A 90 -1.04 -10.32 -9.34
N ASP A 91 0.27 -10.53 -9.52
CA ASP A 91 0.97 -10.20 -10.77
C ASP A 91 0.48 -11.05 -11.93
N SER A 92 0.27 -12.35 -11.72
CA SER A 92 -0.30 -13.25 -12.74
C SER A 92 -1.68 -12.78 -13.21
N LEU A 93 -2.53 -12.32 -12.29
CA LEU A 93 -3.85 -11.77 -12.62
C LEU A 93 -3.74 -10.52 -13.52
N LEU A 94 -2.76 -9.63 -13.29
CA LEU A 94 -2.55 -8.49 -14.18
C LEU A 94 -2.23 -8.93 -15.61
N VAL A 95 -1.38 -9.95 -15.77
CA VAL A 95 -1.05 -10.51 -17.09
C VAL A 95 -2.30 -11.12 -17.74
N GLU A 96 -3.08 -11.90 -16.99
CA GLU A 96 -4.31 -12.54 -17.48
C GLU A 96 -5.36 -11.53 -17.94
N MET A 97 -5.46 -10.38 -17.25
CA MET A 97 -6.37 -9.29 -17.61
C MET A 97 -5.82 -8.37 -18.72
N GLY A 98 -4.56 -8.57 -19.15
CA GLY A 98 -3.90 -7.67 -20.11
C GLY A 98 -3.60 -6.28 -19.54
N LEU A 99 -3.39 -6.20 -18.22
CA LEU A 99 -3.15 -4.99 -17.44
C LEU A 99 -1.67 -4.82 -17.03
N GLU A 100 -0.80 -5.76 -17.41
CA GLU A 100 0.65 -5.63 -17.29
C GLU A 100 1.16 -4.39 -18.05
N GLY A 101 1.96 -3.54 -17.41
CA GLY A 101 2.43 -2.28 -17.98
C GLY A 101 1.40 -1.14 -17.90
N VAL A 102 0.19 -1.41 -17.40
CA VAL A 102 -0.88 -0.41 -17.20
C VAL A 102 -1.07 -0.13 -15.72
N TYR A 103 -1.09 -1.19 -14.92
CA TYR A 103 -1.22 -1.10 -13.46
C TYR A 103 -0.07 -1.81 -12.76
N GLN A 104 0.41 -1.17 -11.70
CA GLN A 104 1.38 -1.74 -10.78
C GLN A 104 0.72 -1.97 -9.41
N ILE A 105 1.08 -3.08 -8.77
CA ILE A 105 0.66 -3.39 -7.41
C ILE A 105 1.84 -3.11 -6.47
N ALA A 106 1.66 -2.14 -5.56
CA ALA A 106 2.58 -1.93 -4.45
C ALA A 106 2.05 -2.64 -3.19
N SER A 107 2.95 -3.31 -2.48
CA SER A 107 2.64 -4.20 -1.37
C SER A 107 2.93 -3.57 -0.02
N PHE A 108 2.00 -3.76 0.92
CA PHE A 108 2.07 -3.25 2.29
C PHE A 108 1.53 -4.30 3.27
N HIS A 109 2.28 -4.56 4.33
CA HIS A 109 1.92 -5.60 5.31
C HIS A 109 2.37 -5.21 6.72
N PRO A 110 1.66 -5.54 7.81
CA PRO A 110 2.09 -5.21 9.18
C PRO A 110 3.47 -5.76 9.54
N ASN A 111 3.78 -6.95 9.01
CA ASN A 111 5.05 -7.64 9.19
C ASN A 111 5.93 -7.56 7.93
N TYR A 112 5.81 -6.51 7.12
CA TYR A 112 6.58 -6.39 5.88
C TYR A 112 8.08 -6.52 6.16
N GLN A 113 8.77 -7.27 5.32
CA GLN A 113 10.21 -7.47 5.32
C GLN A 113 10.72 -7.50 3.87
N PHE A 114 11.64 -6.60 3.53
CA PHE A 114 12.31 -6.62 2.24
C PHE A 114 13.29 -7.79 2.15
N ASP A 115 13.49 -8.29 0.94
CA ASP A 115 14.45 -9.36 0.69
C ASP A 115 15.86 -8.95 1.15
N GLY A 116 16.54 -9.86 1.85
CA GLY A 116 17.88 -9.63 2.39
C GLY A 116 17.98 -8.79 3.67
N THR A 117 16.88 -8.36 4.27
CA THR A 117 16.86 -7.54 5.51
C THR A 117 16.56 -8.38 6.76
N ASP A 118 16.92 -7.91 7.96
CA ASP A 118 16.47 -8.49 9.23
C ASP A 118 15.04 -8.02 9.58
N PRO A 119 14.20 -8.84 10.25
CA PRO A 119 12.87 -8.41 10.69
C PRO A 119 12.85 -7.14 11.55
N ASN A 120 13.96 -6.76 12.18
CA ASN A 120 14.05 -5.54 12.98
C ASN A 120 14.66 -4.35 12.22
N ASP A 121 15.06 -4.52 10.96
CA ASP A 121 15.63 -3.42 10.18
C ASP A 121 14.59 -2.34 9.93
N VAL A 122 14.98 -1.09 10.16
CA VAL A 122 14.06 0.06 10.12
C VAL A 122 13.59 0.40 8.71
N GLU A 123 14.29 -0.07 7.68
CA GLU A 123 13.88 0.11 6.29
C GLU A 123 12.59 -0.62 5.99
N ASN A 124 12.33 -1.74 6.65
CA ASN A 124 11.08 -2.47 6.55
C ASN A 124 9.87 -1.62 6.96
N CYS A 125 10.07 -0.65 7.86
CA CYS A 125 9.01 0.24 8.32
C CYS A 125 8.42 1.12 7.21
N THR A 126 9.09 1.32 6.08
CA THR A 126 8.53 2.12 4.98
C THR A 126 7.31 1.46 4.33
N ASN A 127 7.24 0.13 4.37
CA ASN A 127 6.16 -0.66 3.78
C ASN A 127 5.31 -1.38 4.83
N ARG A 128 5.54 -1.12 6.12
CA ARG A 128 4.65 -1.60 7.17
C ARG A 128 3.37 -0.79 7.20
N SER A 129 2.24 -1.49 7.31
CA SER A 129 0.89 -0.94 7.35
C SER A 129 0.07 -1.51 8.52
N PRO A 130 -1.04 -0.88 8.94
CA PRO A 130 -1.86 -1.39 10.05
C PRO A 130 -2.56 -2.72 9.73
N TYR A 131 -2.84 -2.99 8.45
CA TYR A 131 -3.41 -4.24 7.93
C TYR A 131 -2.68 -4.65 6.65
N PRO A 132 -2.80 -5.90 6.21
CA PRO A 132 -2.38 -6.30 4.86
C PRO A 132 -3.16 -5.52 3.80
N MET A 133 -2.44 -4.97 2.82
CA MET A 133 -3.02 -4.16 1.75
C MET A 133 -2.26 -4.29 0.43
N LEU A 134 -2.99 -4.03 -0.66
CA LEU A 134 -2.44 -3.87 -2.00
C LEU A 134 -2.81 -2.48 -2.51
N HIS A 135 -1.82 -1.74 -3.00
CA HIS A 135 -2.01 -0.44 -3.61
C HIS A 135 -1.94 -0.59 -5.13
N LEU A 136 -3.09 -0.42 -5.77
CA LEU A 136 -3.24 -0.44 -7.22
C LEU A 136 -2.96 0.96 -7.77
N LEU A 137 -1.93 1.06 -8.60
CA LEU A 137 -1.39 2.29 -9.16
C LEU A 137 -1.45 2.22 -10.68
N ARG A 138 -1.76 3.34 -11.35
CA ARG A 138 -1.59 3.44 -12.81
C ARG A 138 -0.13 3.74 -13.13
N GLU A 139 0.51 2.90 -13.92
CA GLU A 139 1.92 3.07 -14.33
C GLU A 139 2.11 4.41 -15.05
N ASP A 140 1.22 4.73 -15.99
CA ASP A 140 1.18 5.99 -16.73
C ASP A 140 1.25 7.25 -15.83
N SER A 141 0.56 7.20 -14.69
CA SER A 141 0.51 8.31 -13.74
C SER A 141 1.75 8.33 -12.85
N LEU A 142 2.23 7.15 -12.46
CA LEU A 142 3.46 6.99 -11.72
C LEU A 142 4.67 7.49 -12.54
N GLU A 143 4.80 7.07 -13.80
CA GLU A 143 5.86 7.52 -14.70
C GLU A 143 5.85 9.04 -14.91
N LYS A 144 4.66 9.64 -15.09
CA LYS A 144 4.54 11.11 -15.18
C LYS A 144 4.96 11.79 -13.89
N ALA A 145 4.61 11.22 -12.74
CA ALA A 145 5.04 11.75 -11.45
C ALA A 145 6.56 11.61 -11.30
N ILE A 146 7.13 10.50 -11.76
CA ILE A 146 8.56 10.21 -11.74
C ILE A 146 9.32 11.20 -12.65
N ALA A 147 8.88 11.39 -13.89
CA ALA A 147 9.55 12.29 -14.83
C ALA A 147 9.59 13.75 -14.35
N ASN A 148 8.65 14.15 -13.49
CA ASN A 148 8.54 15.53 -12.98
C ASN A 148 9.14 15.72 -11.58
N TYR A 149 9.61 14.67 -10.91
CA TYR A 149 10.16 14.76 -9.56
C TYR A 149 11.69 14.54 -9.60
N PRO A 150 12.50 15.53 -9.18
CA PRO A 150 13.95 15.37 -9.12
C PRO A 150 14.34 14.37 -8.02
N ASP A 151 15.45 13.65 -8.23
CA ASP A 151 16.11 12.80 -7.22
C ASP A 151 15.23 11.69 -6.63
N ILE A 152 14.44 10.99 -7.47
CA ILE A 152 13.56 9.90 -7.04
C ILE A 152 14.33 8.73 -6.43
N ASP A 153 15.51 8.44 -6.96
CA ASP A 153 16.40 7.41 -6.44
C ASP A 153 16.83 7.70 -4.99
N GLN A 154 16.71 8.96 -4.53
CA GLN A 154 16.98 9.35 -3.16
C GLN A 154 15.79 9.15 -2.22
N ILE A 155 14.57 8.88 -2.72
CA ILE A 155 13.38 8.68 -1.87
C ILE A 155 13.58 7.49 -0.92
N PRO A 156 14.00 6.29 -1.38
CA PRO A 156 14.26 5.18 -0.48
C PRO A 156 15.33 5.50 0.55
N ILE A 157 16.45 6.11 0.12
CA ILE A 157 17.57 6.47 0.99
C ILE A 157 17.11 7.44 2.08
N ARG A 158 16.40 8.51 1.70
CA ARG A 158 15.86 9.50 2.64
C ARG A 158 14.87 8.89 3.62
N ASN A 159 14.02 7.98 3.15
CA ASN A 159 13.06 7.28 4.00
C ASN A 159 13.80 6.42 5.02
N ILE A 160 14.80 5.65 4.60
CA ILE A 160 15.63 4.82 5.50
C ILE A 160 16.37 5.68 6.53
N GLU A 161 16.97 6.79 6.13
CA GLU A 161 17.62 7.74 7.05
C GLU A 161 16.64 8.33 8.06
N LEU A 162 15.43 8.70 7.61
CA LEU A 162 14.38 9.19 8.49
C LEU A 162 13.94 8.13 9.50
N MET A 163 13.69 6.89 9.05
CA MET A 163 13.32 5.78 9.92
C MET A 163 14.41 5.49 10.96
N ASN A 164 15.67 5.49 10.55
CA ASN A 164 16.82 5.36 11.45
C ASN A 164 16.86 6.47 12.50
N SER A 165 16.57 7.73 12.10
CA SER A 165 16.58 8.87 13.02
C SER A 165 15.42 8.88 14.03
N MET A 166 14.28 8.29 13.67
CA MET A 166 13.11 8.20 14.54
C MET A 166 13.24 7.07 15.57
N GLY A 167 13.91 5.98 15.21
CA GLY A 167 14.04 4.78 16.03
C GLY A 167 12.78 3.92 16.06
N GLN A 168 12.96 2.63 16.34
CA GLN A 168 11.88 1.62 16.29
C GLN A 168 10.73 1.90 17.25
N ASP A 169 11.01 2.42 18.47
CA ASP A 169 9.98 2.65 19.48
C ASP A 169 8.92 3.65 19.00
N ARG A 170 9.35 4.76 18.42
CA ARG A 170 8.44 5.79 17.88
C ARG A 170 7.65 5.28 16.69
N LEU A 171 8.25 4.46 15.83
CA LEU A 171 7.57 3.85 14.69
C LEU A 171 6.48 2.88 15.18
N ASN A 172 6.79 2.07 16.19
CA ASN A 172 5.82 1.16 16.80
C ASN A 172 4.64 1.92 17.44
N GLU A 173 4.90 3.04 18.12
CA GLU A 173 3.85 3.89 18.70
C GLU A 173 2.89 4.44 17.63
N ILE A 174 3.42 4.95 16.51
CA ILE A 174 2.58 5.47 15.41
C ILE A 174 1.72 4.34 14.82
N MET A 175 2.31 3.18 14.59
CA MET A 175 1.60 2.03 14.01
C MET A 175 0.51 1.50 14.93
N GLN A 176 0.77 1.42 16.24
CA GLN A 176 -0.22 1.02 17.24
C GLN A 176 -1.35 2.05 17.38
N ALA A 177 -1.05 3.35 17.30
CA ALA A 177 -2.06 4.40 17.39
C ALA A 177 -3.03 4.37 16.18
N CYS A 178 -2.55 3.93 15.02
CA CYS A 178 -3.38 3.81 13.82
C CYS A 178 -4.19 2.52 13.78
N LYS A 179 -3.70 1.41 14.32
CA LYS A 179 -4.41 0.13 14.30
C LYS A 179 -5.63 0.17 15.23
N LYS A 180 -6.84 0.11 14.65
CA LYS A 180 -8.10 0.02 15.40
C LYS A 180 -8.63 -1.42 15.36
N GLU A 181 -8.85 -2.00 16.54
CA GLU A 181 -9.46 -3.34 16.70
C GLU A 181 -10.98 -3.30 16.54
#